data_AF-A0A2N0W9R4-F1
#
_entry.id   AF-A0A2N0W9R4-F1
#
_cell.length_a   1.000
_cell.length_b   1.000
_cell.length_c   1.000
_cell.angle_alpha   90.00
_cell.angle_beta   90.00
_cell.angle_gamma   90.00
#
_symmetry.space_group_name_H-M   'P 1'
#
loop_
_entity.id
_entity.type
_entity.pdbx_description
1 polymer ?
#
loop_
_entity_poly.entity_id
_entity_poly.type
_entity_poly.pdbx_seq_one_letter_code
_entity_poly.pdbx_strand_id
1 'polypeptide(L)'
;MNHSHLPLQKILKFSQLVIAILWIYQGLIPKLIFQVQDEHYVWQQLNIAAVYIPWMISCSGIAEIIFGILFLWLTHTYLHWFNIISLIGLFIVVLLIYPDQIYQAFNPVVMNIALGSLSLISLWCIDALQSPKPE
;
A
#
# COMPACT_ATOMS: atom_id res chain seq x y z
N MET A 1 0.16 26.95 -19.06
CA MET A 1 0.39 25.56 -18.59
C MET A 1 1.21 24.82 -19.63
N ASN A 2 2.45 24.44 -19.30
CA ASN A 2 3.34 23.68 -20.19
C ASN A 2 2.68 22.35 -20.56
N HIS A 3 2.33 22.16 -21.84
CA HIS A 3 1.74 20.91 -22.34
C HIS A 3 2.68 19.70 -22.17
N SER A 4 3.98 19.93 -21.89
CA SER A 4 5.00 18.90 -21.66
C SER A 4 4.84 18.11 -20.35
N HIS A 5 4.17 18.66 -19.33
CA HIS A 5 4.03 17.98 -18.02
C HIS A 5 2.71 17.24 -17.85
N LEU A 6 1.73 17.48 -18.73
CA LEU A 6 0.41 16.84 -18.68
C LEU A 6 0.46 15.30 -18.69
N PRO A 7 1.27 14.62 -19.56
CA PRO A 7 1.33 13.16 -19.53
C PRO A 7 1.92 12.62 -18.21
N LEU A 8 2.94 13.28 -17.68
CA LEU A 8 3.61 12.89 -16.44
C LEU A 8 2.68 13.03 -15.23
N GLN A 9 1.90 14.11 -15.18
CA GLN A 9 0.86 14.32 -14.17
C GLN A 9 -0.25 13.26 -14.24
N LYS A 10 -0.67 12.86 -15.46
CA LYS A 10 -1.66 11.79 -15.64
C LYS A 10 -1.14 10.45 -15.13
N ILE A 11 0.10 10.09 -15.46
CA ILE A 11 0.74 8.85 -14.98
C ILE A 11 0.85 8.85 -13.46
N LEU A 12 1.30 9.96 -12.87
CA LEU A 12 1.39 10.11 -11.42
C LEU A 12 0.03 9.92 -10.76
N LYS A 13 -1.00 10.64 -11.21
CA LYS A 13 -2.33 10.57 -10.61
C LYS A 13 -2.98 9.20 -10.79
N PHE A 14 -2.79 8.55 -11.93
CA PHE A 14 -3.28 7.19 -12.14
C PHE A 14 -2.57 6.19 -11.23
N SER A 15 -1.25 6.29 -11.10
CA SER A 15 -0.47 5.41 -10.20
C SER A 15 -0.93 5.56 -8.75
N GLN A 16 -1.12 6.80 -8.29
CA GLN A 16 -1.65 7.09 -6.95
C GLN A 16 -3.07 6.58 -6.75
N LEU A 17 -3.93 6.70 -7.76
CA LEU A 17 -5.29 6.18 -7.71
C LEU A 17 -5.30 4.65 -7.55
N VAL A 18 -4.46 3.94 -8.30
CA VAL A 18 -4.35 2.48 -8.19
C VAL A 18 -3.82 2.07 -6.82
N ILE A 19 -2.77 2.74 -6.32
CA ILE A 19 -2.24 2.50 -4.96
C ILE A 19 -3.34 2.73 -3.91
N ALA A 20 -4.08 3.84 -4.02
CA ALA A 20 -5.16 4.19 -3.09
C ALA A 20 -6.26 3.12 -3.06
N ILE A 21 -6.74 2.71 -4.22
CA ILE A 21 -7.79 1.69 -4.34
C ILE A 21 -7.34 0.37 -3.71
N LEU A 22 -6.10 -0.05 -3.94
CA LEU A 22 -5.58 -1.32 -3.43
C LEU A 22 -5.42 -1.29 -1.90
N TRP A 23 -4.90 -0.19 -1.32
CA TRP A 23 -4.84 -0.04 0.14
C TRP A 23 -6.22 0.02 0.79
N ILE A 24 -7.17 0.74 0.18
CA ILE A 24 -8.55 0.79 0.67
C ILE A 24 -9.18 -0.61 0.61
N TYR A 25 -8.95 -1.36 -0.47
CA TYR A 25 -9.46 -2.71 -0.60
C TYR A 25 -8.89 -3.65 0.48
N GLN A 26 -7.57 -3.63 0.70
CA GLN A 26 -6.91 -4.40 1.76
C GLN A 26 -7.42 -4.05 3.15
N GLY A 27 -7.65 -2.77 3.44
CA GLY A 27 -8.17 -2.35 4.74
C GLY A 27 -9.66 -2.62 4.93
N LEU A 28 -10.45 -2.56 3.87
CA LEU A 28 -11.90 -2.65 3.95
C LEU A 28 -12.39 -4.10 3.89
N ILE A 29 -12.02 -4.84 2.84
CA ILE A 29 -12.62 -6.14 2.54
C ILE A 29 -12.20 -7.21 3.57
N PRO A 30 -10.91 -7.58 3.69
CA PRO A 30 -10.53 -8.67 4.58
C PRO A 30 -10.59 -8.27 6.06
N LYS A 31 -10.40 -6.97 6.39
CA LYS A 31 -10.25 -6.52 7.79
C LYS A 31 -11.51 -5.91 8.42
N LEU A 32 -12.30 -5.13 7.69
CA LEU A 32 -13.51 -4.51 8.27
C LEU A 32 -14.79 -5.27 7.95
N ILE A 33 -14.95 -5.73 6.71
CA ILE A 33 -16.18 -6.41 6.28
C ILE A 33 -16.16 -7.88 6.67
N PHE A 34 -15.11 -8.62 6.29
CA PHE A 34 -15.10 -10.07 6.44
C PHE A 34 -14.33 -10.58 7.66
N GLN A 35 -13.43 -9.78 8.24
CA GLN A 35 -12.55 -10.17 9.35
C GLN A 35 -12.03 -11.61 9.19
N VAL A 36 -11.32 -11.84 8.09
CA VAL A 36 -10.94 -13.19 7.67
C VAL A 36 -10.08 -13.88 8.72
N GLN A 37 -10.16 -15.21 8.80
CA GLN A 37 -9.44 -16.00 9.81
C GLN A 37 -7.93 -15.79 9.75
N ASP A 38 -7.38 -15.49 8.57
CA ASP A 38 -5.96 -15.23 8.40
C ASP A 38 -5.50 -13.99 9.18
N GLU A 39 -6.31 -12.92 9.18
CA GLU A 39 -6.03 -11.72 9.96
C GLU A 39 -6.06 -12.02 11.46
N HIS A 40 -7.02 -12.82 11.92
CA HIS A 40 -7.07 -13.26 13.32
C HIS A 40 -5.81 -14.01 13.73
N TYR A 41 -5.35 -14.93 12.88
CA TYR A 41 -4.15 -15.72 13.16
C TYR A 41 -2.89 -14.85 13.21
N VAL A 42 -2.77 -13.81 12.37
CA VAL A 42 -1.65 -12.86 12.43
C VAL A 42 -1.53 -12.25 13.82
N TRP A 43 -2.64 -11.74 14.37
CA TRP A 43 -2.63 -11.13 15.71
C TRP A 43 -2.46 -12.14 16.85
N GLN A 44 -2.90 -13.39 16.66
CA GLN A 44 -2.63 -14.47 17.61
C GLN A 44 -1.14 -14.81 17.69
N GLN A 45 -0.43 -14.85 16.56
CA GLN A 45 1.03 -15.07 16.54
C GLN A 45 1.81 -13.96 17.24
N LEU A 46 1.24 -12.74 17.29
CA LEU A 46 1.79 -11.61 18.04
C LEU A 46 1.47 -11.66 19.55
N ASN A 47 0.92 -12.77 20.06
CA ASN A 47 0.53 -12.97 21.46
C ASN A 47 -0.48 -11.94 22.00
N ILE A 48 -1.35 -11.39 21.12
CA ILE A 48 -2.44 -10.51 21.54
C ILE A 48 -3.59 -11.35 22.12
N ALA A 49 -4.13 -10.90 23.25
CA ALA A 49 -5.28 -11.58 23.86
C ALA A 49 -6.50 -11.55 22.94
N ALA A 50 -7.19 -12.70 22.81
CA ALA A 50 -8.27 -12.91 21.84
C ALA A 50 -9.39 -11.85 21.89
N VAL A 51 -9.65 -11.28 23.06
CA VAL A 51 -10.65 -10.21 23.27
C VAL A 51 -10.33 -8.93 22.48
N TYR A 52 -9.03 -8.62 22.29
CA TYR A 52 -8.60 -7.40 21.60
C TYR A 52 -8.34 -7.61 20.10
N ILE A 53 -8.28 -8.85 19.62
CA ILE A 53 -7.94 -9.14 18.22
C ILE A 53 -8.90 -8.47 17.22
N PRO A 54 -10.24 -8.56 17.36
CA PRO A 54 -11.15 -7.90 16.41
C PRO A 54 -10.95 -6.38 16.35
N TRP A 55 -10.61 -5.77 17.49
CA TRP A 55 -10.31 -4.34 17.57
C TRP A 55 -9.00 -4.01 16.87
N MET A 56 -7.95 -4.81 17.06
CA MET A 56 -6.66 -4.62 16.39
C MET A 56 -6.75 -4.79 14.88
N ILE A 57 -7.49 -5.81 14.40
CA ILE A 57 -7.78 -5.99 12.98
C ILE A 57 -8.48 -4.75 12.44
N SER A 58 -9.54 -4.29 13.11
CA SER A 58 -10.31 -3.12 12.68
C SER A 58 -9.47 -1.84 12.66
N CYS A 59 -8.65 -1.61 13.69
CA CYS A 59 -7.71 -0.49 13.74
C CYS A 59 -6.71 -0.52 12.58
N SER A 60 -6.16 -1.69 12.27
CA SER A 60 -5.24 -1.83 11.14
C SER A 60 -5.94 -1.59 9.80
N GLY A 61 -7.16 -2.10 9.61
CA GLY A 61 -7.93 -1.87 8.39
C GLY A 61 -8.29 -0.39 8.19
N ILE A 62 -8.66 0.31 9.27
CA ILE A 62 -8.90 1.77 9.22
C ILE A 62 -7.61 2.51 8.86
N ALA A 63 -6.47 2.13 9.46
CA ALA A 63 -5.18 2.76 9.14
C ALA A 63 -4.82 2.61 7.65
N GLU A 64 -5.06 1.43 7.07
CA GLU A 64 -4.83 1.16 5.65
C GLU A 64 -5.75 1.97 4.74
N ILE A 65 -7.03 2.09 5.09
CA ILE A 65 -7.99 2.93 4.34
C ILE A 65 -7.56 4.41 4.39
N ILE A 66 -7.20 4.92 5.57
CA ILE A 66 -6.70 6.28 5.72
C ILE A 66 -5.46 6.46 4.86
N PHE A 67 -4.52 5.52 4.90
CA PHE A 67 -3.30 5.56 4.11
C PHE A 67 -3.58 5.59 2.60
N GLY A 68 -4.50 4.75 2.12
CA GLY A 68 -4.95 4.79 0.73
C GLY A 68 -5.62 6.11 0.35
N ILE A 69 -6.46 6.67 1.21
CA ILE A 69 -7.11 7.97 0.97
C ILE A 69 -6.08 9.11 0.86
N LEU A 70 -5.01 9.09 1.66
CA LEU A 70 -3.95 10.10 1.58
C LEU A 70 -3.32 10.19 0.19
N PHE A 71 -3.21 9.07 -0.54
CA PHE A 71 -2.69 9.05 -1.92
C PHE A 71 -3.57 9.81 -2.92
N LEU A 72 -4.87 9.97 -2.66
CA LEU A 72 -5.78 10.70 -3.55
C LEU A 72 -5.52 12.22 -3.50
N TRP A 73 -5.12 12.74 -2.34
CA TRP A 73 -4.96 14.17 -2.13
C TRP A 73 -3.50 14.63 -2.13
N LEU A 74 -2.58 13.82 -1.62
CA LEU A 74 -1.18 14.21 -1.44
C LEU A 74 -0.28 13.67 -2.56
N THR A 75 0.62 14.50 -3.07
CA THR A 75 1.60 14.16 -4.13
C THR A 75 3.03 14.33 -3.61
N HIS A 76 3.29 13.79 -2.41
CA HIS A 76 4.57 13.98 -1.72
C HIS A 76 5.47 12.75 -1.84
N THR A 77 6.77 12.98 -2.05
CA THR A 77 7.82 11.95 -2.16
C THR A 77 7.83 11.01 -0.95
N TYR A 78 7.76 11.57 0.27
CA TYR A 78 7.68 10.80 1.52
C TYR A 78 6.51 9.82 1.58
N LEU A 79 5.36 10.12 0.97
CA LEU A 79 4.20 9.24 1.01
C LEU A 79 4.50 7.93 0.25
N HIS A 80 5.19 8.02 -0.88
CA HIS A 80 5.60 6.85 -1.67
C HIS A 80 6.71 6.04 -0.99
N TRP A 81 7.66 6.70 -0.33
CA TRP A 81 8.66 6.00 0.48
C TRP A 81 8.02 5.27 1.67
N PHE A 82 7.08 5.91 2.36
CA PHE A 82 6.35 5.26 3.44
C PHE A 82 5.58 4.04 2.92
N ASN A 83 4.94 4.14 1.74
CA ASN A 83 4.30 2.99 1.11
C ASN A 83 5.26 1.83 0.86
N ILE A 84 6.43 2.09 0.27
CA ILE A 84 7.43 1.04 0.03
C ILE A 84 7.85 0.37 1.35
N ILE A 85 8.11 1.16 2.39
CA ILE A 85 8.50 0.65 3.72
C ILE A 85 7.37 -0.18 4.34
N SER A 86 6.12 0.31 4.29
CA SER A 86 4.94 -0.41 4.79
C SER A 86 4.73 -1.74 4.07
N LEU A 87 4.86 -1.76 2.73
CA LEU A 87 4.76 -2.97 1.92
C LEU A 87 5.83 -4.01 2.30
N ILE A 88 7.09 -3.57 2.47
CA ILE A 88 8.17 -4.45 2.93
C ILE A 88 7.88 -4.98 4.34
N GLY A 89 7.44 -4.12 5.26
CA GLY A 89 7.10 -4.50 6.63
C GLY A 89 5.98 -5.55 6.68
N LEU A 90 4.88 -5.29 5.97
CA LEU A 90 3.77 -6.23 5.84
C LEU A 90 4.21 -7.55 5.20
N PHE A 91 5.04 -7.49 4.16
CA PHE A 91 5.56 -8.68 3.51
C PHE A 91 6.41 -9.54 4.45
N ILE A 92 7.27 -8.93 5.26
CA ILE A 92 8.06 -9.65 6.28
C ILE A 92 7.15 -10.33 7.31
N VAL A 93 6.13 -9.63 7.80
CA VAL A 93 5.14 -10.20 8.73
C VAL A 93 4.46 -11.43 8.11
N VAL A 94 3.97 -11.29 6.88
CA VAL A 94 3.31 -12.39 6.17
C VAL A 94 4.29 -13.54 5.91
N LEU A 95 5.54 -13.28 5.56
CA LEU A 95 6.54 -14.32 5.32
C LEU A 95 6.85 -15.14 6.58
N LEU A 96 6.89 -14.48 7.75
CA LEU A 96 7.14 -15.15 9.03
C LEU A 96 5.96 -16.01 9.49
N ILE A 97 4.74 -15.58 9.18
CA ILE A 97 3.49 -16.22 9.66
C ILE A 97 2.96 -17.26 8.66
N TYR A 98 3.09 -16.97 7.36
CA TYR A 98 2.59 -17.74 6.24
C TYR A 98 3.66 -17.90 5.15
N PRO A 99 4.74 -18.66 5.40
CA PRO A 99 5.80 -18.87 4.41
C PRO A 99 5.25 -19.49 3.11
N ASP A 100 4.22 -20.31 3.22
CA ASP A 100 3.61 -21.01 2.08
C ASP A 100 2.89 -20.09 1.10
N GLN A 101 2.52 -18.86 1.52
CA GLN A 101 1.83 -17.93 0.64
C GLN A 101 2.72 -17.38 -0.48
N ILE A 102 4.05 -17.45 -0.38
CA ILE A 102 4.96 -16.83 -1.38
C ILE A 102 4.97 -17.52 -2.74
N TYR A 103 4.60 -18.81 -2.82
CA TYR A 103 4.61 -19.59 -4.06
C TYR A 103 3.21 -19.90 -4.58
N GLN A 104 2.17 -19.33 -3.99
CA GLN A 104 0.81 -19.41 -4.52
C GLN A 104 0.66 -18.53 -5.78
N ALA A 105 -0.32 -18.85 -6.63
CA ALA A 105 -0.53 -18.16 -7.90
C ALA A 105 -0.88 -16.66 -7.74
N PHE A 106 -1.54 -16.29 -6.64
CA PHE A 106 -1.87 -14.92 -6.28
C PHE A 106 -1.24 -14.58 -4.93
N ASN A 107 0.08 -14.51 -4.91
CA ASN A 107 0.85 -14.33 -3.70
C ASN A 107 1.08 -12.85 -3.33
N PRO A 108 1.43 -12.57 -2.06
CA PRO A 108 1.83 -11.25 -1.60
C PRO A 108 3.04 -10.67 -2.33
N VAL A 109 3.94 -11.50 -2.87
CA VAL A 109 5.17 -11.03 -3.56
C VAL A 109 4.80 -10.22 -4.81
N VAL A 110 3.94 -10.78 -5.67
CA VAL A 110 3.51 -10.14 -6.91
C VAL A 110 2.79 -8.83 -6.61
N MET A 111 1.94 -8.82 -5.59
CA MET A 111 1.23 -7.61 -5.16
C MET A 111 2.20 -6.52 -4.67
N ASN A 112 3.12 -6.85 -3.76
CA ASN A 112 4.08 -5.88 -3.21
C ASN A 112 5.01 -5.31 -4.29
N ILE A 113 5.47 -6.14 -5.23
CA ILE A 113 6.27 -5.66 -6.37
C ILE A 113 5.45 -4.71 -7.26
N ALA A 114 4.19 -5.04 -7.55
CA ALA A 114 3.33 -4.18 -8.36
C ALA A 114 3.09 -2.81 -7.70
N LEU A 115 2.65 -2.76 -6.43
CA LEU A 115 2.42 -1.50 -5.73
C LEU A 115 3.73 -0.71 -5.52
N GLY A 116 4.82 -1.39 -5.17
CA GLY A 116 6.14 -0.79 -5.02
C GLY A 116 6.62 -0.13 -6.32
N SER A 117 6.40 -0.81 -7.46
CA SER A 117 6.76 -0.28 -8.79
C SER A 117 5.94 0.97 -9.14
N LEU A 118 4.64 0.99 -8.82
CA LEU A 118 3.80 2.19 -9.01
C LEU A 118 4.29 3.36 -8.15
N SER A 119 4.77 3.11 -6.93
CA SER A 119 5.39 4.14 -6.10
C SER A 119 6.72 4.62 -6.67
N LEU A 120 7.57 3.75 -7.19
CA LEU A 120 8.82 4.13 -7.86
C LEU A 120 8.56 4.99 -9.10
N ILE A 121 7.62 4.59 -9.96
CA ILE A 121 7.20 5.38 -11.13
C ILE A 121 6.69 6.76 -10.69
N SER A 122 5.91 6.81 -9.61
CA SER A 122 5.40 8.07 -9.07
C SER A 122 6.52 8.97 -8.55
N LEU A 123 7.54 8.41 -7.90
CA LEU A 123 8.73 9.14 -7.45
C LEU A 123 9.48 9.76 -8.64
N TRP A 124 9.71 8.99 -9.71
CA TRP A 124 10.34 9.51 -10.94
C TRP A 124 9.50 10.62 -11.61
N CYS A 125 8.17 10.48 -11.60
CA CYS A 125 7.28 11.51 -12.12
C CYS A 125 7.37 12.80 -11.28
N ILE A 126 7.43 12.70 -9.95
CA ILE A 126 7.57 13.86 -9.06
C ILE A 126 8.91 14.56 -9.29
N ASP A 127 10.00 13.80 -9.37
CA ASP A 127 11.35 14.34 -9.61
C ASP A 127 11.46 15.06 -10.96
N ALA A 128 10.94 14.46 -12.04
CA ALA A 128 10.90 15.08 -13.36
C ALA A 128 9.92 16.27 -13.47
N LEU A 129 8.92 16.37 -12.59
CA LEU A 129 8.07 17.57 -12.48
C LEU A 129 8.75 18.71 -11.70
N GLN A 130 9.70 18.39 -10.81
CA GLN A 130 10.41 19.35 -9.97
C GLN A 130 11.74 19.82 -10.58
N SER A 131 12.33 19.04 -11.49
CA SER A 131 13.58 19.38 -12.16
C SER A 131 13.44 20.62 -13.07
N PRO A 132 14.35 21.61 -12.97
CA PRO A 132 14.38 22.73 -13.91
C PRO A 132 14.69 22.22 -15.32
N LYS A 133 14.09 22.84 -16.36
CA LYS A 133 14.38 22.48 -17.76
C LYS A 133 15.90 22.62 -18.00
N PRO A 134 16.55 21.64 -18.67
CA PRO A 134 17.90 21.87 -19.18
C PRO A 134 17.83 23.01 -20.20
N GLU A 135 18.69 24.02 -20.01
CA GLU A 135 18.86 25.19 -20.89
C GLU A 135 19.30 24.79 -22.31
#